data_AF-A0A2S7RS92-F1
#
_entry.id   AF-A0A2S7RS92-F1
#
_cell.length_a   1.000
_cell.length_b   1.000
_cell.length_c   1.000
_cell.angle_alpha   90.00
_cell.angle_beta   90.00
_cell.angle_gamma   90.00
#
_symmetry.space_group_name_H-M   'P 1'
#
loop_
_entity.id
_entity.type
_entity.pdbx_description
1 polymer ?
#
loop_
_entity_poly.entity_id
_entity_poly.type
_entity_poly.pdbx_seq_one_letter_code
_entity_poly.pdbx_strand_id
1 'polypeptide(L)'
;MYYPYLRGKQFDLLALKESLNRGLLSTKIQPIIEPVRDSATLKNVVELFQKKNHPLIIIKNPQVGQFKLFDQPIHTWAISEDSSLAEAEIITPSNYERMIESPPPFIIFDGQHQPRENAIWQALIETNATFFIPDSSRLRMQLPENKIIVRDQFQTRRHVENYAEKNDDFFSDDYLFYQMDGYHGFSDFTIEGSRYFDKGFPSRALALHLTYIDAYGNMRIKHFVSDTNDSAKDQALKFMEAANKMYVWLMKNHQQVFITEGLLELISLYHQQKFPGLGVLKKWTLLHHLELVSQLLEHPTDWLRSGSRIDKLYELITDQ
;
A
#
# COMPACT_ATOMS: atom_id res chain seq x y z
N MET A 1 -13.57 0.04 -5.46
CA MET A 1 -12.93 0.71 -4.32
C MET A 1 -11.70 -0.10 -3.91
N TYR A 2 -10.59 0.57 -3.63
CA TYR A 2 -9.34 -0.06 -3.18
C TYR A 2 -8.99 0.42 -1.77
N TYR A 3 -8.56 -0.50 -0.92
CA TYR A 3 -8.23 -0.23 0.47
C TYR A 3 -6.80 -0.68 0.78
N PRO A 4 -5.77 0.09 0.40
CA PRO A 4 -4.38 -0.28 0.68
C PRO A 4 -4.15 -0.27 2.19
N TYR A 5 -3.66 -1.38 2.73
CA TYR A 5 -3.31 -1.51 4.14
C TYR A 5 -1.85 -1.09 4.35
N LEU A 6 -1.63 -0.03 5.12
CA LEU A 6 -0.31 0.49 5.45
C LEU A 6 -0.06 0.44 6.95
N ARG A 7 1.17 0.07 7.35
CA ARG A 7 1.63 0.12 8.75
C ARG A 7 1.99 1.55 9.20
N GLY A 8 1.63 2.58 8.44
CA GLY A 8 1.83 3.98 8.83
C GLY A 8 3.27 4.36 9.19
N LYS A 9 4.30 3.75 8.57
CA LYS A 9 5.68 4.18 8.78
C LYS A 9 5.90 5.54 8.13
N GLN A 10 6.95 6.25 8.54
CA GLN A 10 7.23 7.61 8.06
C GLN A 10 7.16 7.75 6.54
N PHE A 11 7.80 6.85 5.77
CA PHE A 11 7.80 6.96 4.31
C PHE A 11 6.50 6.48 3.65
N ASP A 12 5.70 5.64 4.30
CA ASP A 12 4.34 5.30 3.88
C ASP A 12 3.46 6.56 3.97
N LEU A 13 3.53 7.22 5.13
CA LEU A 13 2.80 8.46 5.42
C LEU A 13 3.22 9.59 4.47
N LEU A 14 4.51 9.72 4.17
CA LEU A 14 5.00 10.71 3.22
C LEU A 14 4.56 10.40 1.78
N ALA A 15 4.43 9.13 1.39
CA ALA A 15 3.90 8.77 0.08
C ALA A 15 2.42 9.18 -0.03
N LEU A 16 1.60 8.85 0.97
CA LEU A 16 0.19 9.27 1.01
C LEU A 16 0.03 10.80 0.99
N LYS A 17 0.84 11.51 1.79
CA LYS A 17 0.87 12.97 1.82
C LYS A 17 1.18 13.56 0.45
N GLU A 18 2.19 13.00 -0.23
CA GLU A 18 2.63 13.46 -1.55
C GLU A 18 1.58 13.16 -2.62
N SER A 19 1.03 11.93 -2.66
CA SER A 19 -0.03 11.55 -3.59
C SER A 19 -1.24 12.48 -3.47
N LEU A 20 -1.66 12.79 -2.25
CA LEU A 20 -2.81 13.68 -2.01
C LEU A 20 -2.51 15.14 -2.38
N ASN A 21 -1.33 15.66 -2.04
CA ASN A 21 -0.95 17.03 -2.38
C ASN A 21 -0.81 17.26 -3.88
N ARG A 22 -0.32 16.26 -4.61
CA ARG A 22 -0.21 16.30 -6.07
C ARG A 22 -1.52 15.96 -6.80
N GLY A 23 -2.59 15.62 -6.08
CA GLY A 23 -3.88 15.25 -6.68
C GLY A 23 -3.82 13.92 -7.46
N LEU A 24 -2.96 13.00 -7.05
CA LEU A 24 -2.71 11.71 -7.72
C LEU A 24 -3.47 10.55 -7.10
N LEU A 25 -4.07 10.77 -5.93
CA LEU A 25 -4.83 9.75 -5.21
C LEU A 25 -6.32 9.91 -5.55
N SER A 26 -6.90 8.88 -6.19
CA SER A 26 -8.34 8.82 -6.44
C SER A 26 -9.12 8.66 -5.14
N THR A 27 -10.31 9.26 -5.07
CA THR A 27 -11.26 9.05 -3.96
C THR A 27 -11.81 7.63 -3.89
N LYS A 28 -11.60 6.81 -4.93
CA LYS A 28 -11.89 5.37 -4.94
C LYS A 28 -10.84 4.56 -4.17
N ILE A 29 -9.74 5.19 -3.75
CA ILE A 29 -8.73 4.63 -2.87
C ILE A 29 -8.96 5.17 -1.46
N GLN A 30 -9.22 4.29 -0.50
CA GLN A 30 -9.39 4.63 0.90
C GLN A 30 -8.31 3.91 1.71
N PRO A 31 -7.15 4.55 1.97
CA PRO A 31 -6.06 3.92 2.69
C PRO A 31 -6.46 3.53 4.11
N ILE A 32 -6.02 2.35 4.56
CA ILE A 32 -6.12 1.90 5.94
C ILE A 32 -4.74 2.10 6.57
N ILE A 33 -4.66 2.90 7.63
CA ILE A 33 -3.43 3.08 8.40
C ILE A 33 -3.57 2.34 9.72
N GLU A 34 -2.73 1.33 9.92
CA GLU A 34 -2.40 0.84 11.24
C GLU A 34 -1.21 1.63 11.79
N PRO A 35 -1.41 2.56 12.74
CA PRO A 35 -0.32 3.40 13.21
C PRO A 35 0.66 2.56 14.04
N VAL A 36 1.94 2.56 13.65
CA VAL A 36 2.99 1.84 14.39
C VAL A 36 3.85 2.72 15.29
N ARG A 37 3.78 4.04 15.10
CA ARG A 37 4.47 5.04 15.93
C ARG A 37 3.60 6.26 16.12
N ASP A 38 3.56 6.77 17.34
CA ASP A 38 2.97 8.06 17.62
C ASP A 38 3.91 9.14 17.09
N SER A 39 3.46 9.93 16.11
CA SER A 39 4.33 10.89 15.43
C SER A 39 3.58 12.08 14.87
N ALA A 40 4.24 13.24 14.85
CA ALA A 40 3.74 14.42 14.18
C ALA A 40 3.44 14.18 12.69
N THR A 41 4.18 13.28 12.03
CA THR A 41 3.92 12.90 10.64
C THR A 41 2.56 12.24 10.47
N LEU A 42 2.19 11.31 11.36
CA LEU A 42 0.87 10.66 11.34
C LEU A 42 -0.24 11.71 11.50
N LYS A 43 -0.14 12.55 12.54
CA LYS A 43 -1.09 13.64 12.79
C LYS A 43 -1.26 14.53 11.55
N ASN A 44 -0.16 15.00 10.98
CA ASN A 44 -0.19 15.88 9.80
C ASN A 44 -0.82 15.21 8.56
N VAL A 45 -0.66 13.89 8.40
CA VAL A 45 -1.32 13.15 7.32
C VAL A 45 -2.81 13.07 7.56
N VAL A 46 -3.25 12.71 8.76
CA VAL A 46 -4.67 12.64 9.10
C VAL A 46 -5.34 14.00 8.90
N GLU A 47 -4.75 15.07 9.44
CA GLU A 47 -5.26 16.44 9.26
C GLU A 47 -5.32 16.86 7.80
N LEU A 48 -4.35 16.46 6.97
CA LEU A 48 -4.37 16.76 5.53
C LEU A 48 -5.52 16.02 4.81
N PHE A 49 -5.73 14.75 5.11
CA PHE A 49 -6.83 13.96 4.51
C PHE A 49 -8.19 14.57 4.87
N GLN A 50 -8.40 14.94 6.13
CA GLN A 50 -9.60 15.64 6.57
C GLN A 50 -9.76 16.99 5.84
N LYS A 51 -8.70 17.81 5.79
CA LYS A 51 -8.72 19.11 5.09
C LYS A 51 -9.09 18.99 3.61
N LYS A 52 -8.67 17.91 2.96
CA LYS A 52 -8.94 17.64 1.54
C LYS A 52 -10.24 16.85 1.32
N ASN A 53 -10.97 16.51 2.40
CA ASN A 53 -12.14 15.65 2.39
C ASN A 53 -11.91 14.34 1.62
N HIS A 54 -10.72 13.75 1.78
CA HIS A 54 -10.34 12.50 1.12
C HIS A 54 -10.54 11.33 2.09
N PRO A 55 -11.16 10.22 1.66
CA PRO A 55 -11.41 9.08 2.56
C PRO A 55 -10.11 8.50 3.11
N LEU A 56 -10.12 8.20 4.42
CA LEU A 56 -9.02 7.58 5.16
C LEU A 56 -9.58 6.72 6.29
N ILE A 57 -9.02 5.54 6.52
CA ILE A 57 -9.37 4.67 7.64
C ILE A 57 -8.19 4.60 8.61
N ILE A 58 -8.44 4.84 9.90
CA ILE A 58 -7.43 4.69 10.96
C ILE A 58 -7.81 3.54 11.88
N ILE A 59 -6.87 2.62 12.09
CA ILE A 59 -7.02 1.55 13.09
C ILE A 59 -6.75 2.12 14.47
N LYS A 60 -7.73 1.99 15.37
CA LYS A 60 -7.67 2.57 16.73
C LYS A 60 -6.94 1.69 17.73
N ASN A 61 -6.87 0.39 17.48
CA ASN A 61 -6.20 -0.60 18.34
C ASN A 61 -5.13 -1.38 17.55
N PRO A 62 -4.02 -0.72 17.15
CA PRO A 62 -2.96 -1.39 16.39
C PRO A 62 -2.38 -2.58 17.16
N GLN A 63 -2.05 -3.67 16.47
CA GLN A 63 -1.51 -4.89 17.06
C GLN A 63 0.03 -4.96 16.97
N VAL A 64 0.63 -4.12 16.13
CA VAL A 64 2.08 -4.03 15.94
C VAL A 64 2.63 -2.61 16.17
N GLY A 65 3.94 -2.51 16.29
CA GLY A 65 4.62 -1.24 16.54
C GLY A 65 4.58 -0.79 18.00
N GLN A 66 5.09 0.42 18.23
CA GLN A 66 5.16 1.07 19.54
C GLN A 66 3.89 1.86 19.86
N PHE A 67 3.07 2.20 18.85
CA PHE A 67 1.83 2.97 19.07
C PHE A 67 0.90 2.28 20.07
N LYS A 68 0.79 0.95 20.02
CA LYS A 68 -0.03 0.16 20.94
C LYS A 68 0.37 0.24 22.42
N LEU A 69 1.54 0.80 22.72
CA LEU A 69 2.04 0.96 24.09
C LEU A 69 1.56 2.26 24.74
N PHE A 70 0.88 3.13 23.99
CA PHE A 70 0.39 4.41 24.49
C PHE A 70 -1.11 4.34 24.77
N ASP A 71 -1.49 4.48 26.04
CA ASP A 71 -2.89 4.66 26.43
C ASP A 71 -3.44 6.01 25.97
N GLN A 72 -2.57 7.03 25.92
CA GLN A 72 -2.88 8.36 25.42
C GLN A 72 -1.75 8.85 24.50
N PRO A 73 -1.95 8.80 23.16
CA PRO A 73 -1.00 9.35 22.20
C PRO A 73 -0.77 10.85 22.43
N ILE A 74 0.47 11.32 22.26
CA ILE A 74 0.85 12.73 22.32
C ILE A 74 0.34 13.47 21.08
N HIS A 75 0.42 12.83 19.91
CA HIS A 75 0.00 13.45 18.66
C HIS A 75 -1.47 13.13 18.34
N THR A 76 -2.37 13.89 18.95
CA THR A 76 -3.82 13.83 18.68
C THR A 76 -4.26 14.80 17.59
N TRP A 77 -5.38 14.50 16.95
CA TRP A 77 -6.06 15.33 15.96
C TRP A 77 -7.54 15.47 16.34
N ALA A 78 -8.13 16.62 16.00
CA ALA A 78 -9.57 16.81 16.09
C ALA A 78 -10.25 16.20 14.87
N ILE A 79 -11.44 15.63 15.07
CA ILE A 79 -12.30 15.14 13.98
C ILE A 79 -13.29 16.26 13.65
N SER A 80 -13.31 16.71 12.39
CA SER A 80 -14.31 17.68 11.92
C SER A 80 -15.68 17.03 11.75
N GLU A 81 -16.77 17.79 11.87
CA GLU A 81 -18.14 17.26 11.70
C GLU A 81 -18.34 16.57 10.33
N ASP A 82 -17.79 17.16 9.26
CA ASP A 82 -17.86 16.62 7.90
C ASP A 82 -16.63 15.76 7.53
N SER A 83 -15.99 15.13 8.51
CA SER A 83 -14.76 14.38 8.26
C SER A 83 -14.99 13.14 7.39
N SER A 84 -14.15 12.96 6.37
CA SER A 84 -14.02 11.73 5.59
C SER A 84 -13.22 10.63 6.30
N LEU A 85 -12.83 10.87 7.56
CA LEU A 85 -12.12 9.91 8.39
C LEU A 85 -13.07 8.85 8.92
N ALA A 86 -12.72 7.58 8.71
CA ALA A 86 -13.39 6.47 9.34
C ALA A 86 -12.46 5.74 10.30
N GLU A 87 -13.05 5.12 11.31
CA GLU A 87 -12.32 4.32 12.28
C GLU A 87 -12.49 2.84 11.97
N ALA A 88 -11.42 2.09 12.17
CA ALA A 88 -11.43 0.64 12.14
C ALA A 88 -10.85 0.08 13.43
N GLU A 89 -11.24 -1.14 13.76
CA GLU A 89 -10.60 -1.89 14.83
C GLU A 89 -10.28 -3.31 14.43
N ILE A 90 -9.13 -3.80 14.90
CA ILE A 90 -8.71 -5.19 14.75
C ILE A 90 -9.41 -6.02 15.83
N ILE A 91 -10.01 -7.12 15.43
CA ILE A 91 -10.70 -8.02 16.34
C ILE A 91 -9.69 -8.75 17.24
N THR A 92 -9.96 -8.78 18.55
CA THR A 92 -9.13 -9.47 19.54
C THR A 92 -10.04 -10.21 20.54
N PRO A 93 -9.49 -11.18 21.30
CA PRO A 93 -10.27 -11.87 22.33
C PRO A 93 -10.84 -10.95 23.41
N SER A 94 -10.30 -9.74 23.57
CA SER A 94 -10.69 -8.79 24.62
C SER A 94 -11.72 -7.75 24.16
N ASN A 95 -12.12 -7.72 22.89
CA ASN A 95 -13.02 -6.67 22.37
C ASN A 95 -14.25 -7.18 21.61
N TYR A 96 -14.52 -8.49 21.57
CA TYR A 96 -15.70 -9.04 20.89
C TYR A 96 -17.02 -8.42 21.36
N GLU A 97 -17.25 -8.38 22.67
CA GLU A 97 -18.49 -7.85 23.27
C GLU A 97 -18.69 -6.37 22.89
N ARG A 98 -17.66 -5.55 23.09
CA ARG A 98 -17.67 -4.13 22.73
C ARG A 98 -17.91 -3.91 21.23
N MET A 99 -17.33 -4.74 20.37
CA MET A 99 -17.55 -4.66 18.91
C MET A 99 -18.98 -5.02 18.50
N ILE A 100 -19.65 -5.88 19.26
CA ILE A 100 -21.06 -6.24 19.00
C ILE A 100 -21.99 -5.13 19.52
N GLU A 101 -21.74 -4.63 20.72
CA GLU A 101 -22.57 -3.60 21.37
C GLU A 101 -22.45 -2.23 20.69
N SER A 102 -21.24 -1.87 20.24
CA SER A 102 -20.93 -0.60 19.58
C SER A 102 -19.95 -0.85 18.43
N PRO A 103 -20.44 -1.37 17.29
CA PRO A 103 -19.59 -1.73 16.17
C PRO A 103 -18.96 -0.50 15.53
N PRO A 104 -17.62 -0.48 15.30
CA PRO A 104 -17.02 0.51 14.43
C PRO A 104 -17.49 0.30 12.98
N PRO A 105 -17.39 1.31 12.10
CA PRO A 105 -17.73 1.15 10.69
C PRO A 105 -16.96 0.02 9.99
N PHE A 106 -15.73 -0.25 10.43
CA PHE A 106 -14.86 -1.26 9.88
C PHE A 106 -14.27 -2.18 10.96
N ILE A 107 -14.39 -3.50 10.76
CA ILE A 107 -13.80 -4.52 11.63
C ILE A 107 -12.77 -5.31 10.83
N ILE A 108 -11.57 -5.48 11.38
CA ILE A 108 -10.45 -6.13 10.71
C ILE A 108 -10.12 -7.45 11.41
N PHE A 109 -10.12 -8.53 10.65
CA PHE A 109 -9.51 -9.80 11.04
C PHE A 109 -8.06 -9.77 10.56
N ASP A 110 -7.09 -9.85 11.47
CA ASP A 110 -5.66 -9.88 11.15
C ASP A 110 -5.12 -11.31 10.90
N GLY A 111 -6.00 -12.31 11.03
CA GLY A 111 -5.67 -13.73 10.90
C GLY A 111 -5.13 -14.37 12.18
N GLN A 112 -4.81 -13.61 13.23
CA GLN A 112 -4.30 -14.14 14.50
C GLN A 112 -5.42 -14.55 15.45
N HIS A 113 -6.52 -13.79 15.44
CA HIS A 113 -7.63 -13.97 16.37
C HIS A 113 -8.94 -14.23 15.62
N GLN A 114 -9.70 -15.21 16.10
CA GLN A 114 -11.02 -15.53 15.57
C GLN A 114 -11.94 -15.99 16.72
N PRO A 115 -13.21 -15.57 16.73
CA PRO A 115 -14.19 -16.08 17.68
C PRO A 115 -14.30 -17.60 17.63
N ARG A 116 -14.31 -18.22 18.81
CA ARG A 116 -14.50 -19.68 18.95
C ARG A 116 -15.97 -20.07 19.00
N GLU A 117 -16.81 -19.17 19.50
CA GLU A 117 -18.22 -19.41 19.74
C GLU A 117 -19.05 -18.93 18.55
N ASN A 118 -19.99 -19.76 18.09
CA ASN A 118 -20.85 -19.44 16.96
C ASN A 118 -21.77 -18.23 17.24
N ALA A 119 -22.17 -18.04 18.50
CA ALA A 119 -23.00 -16.90 18.90
C ALA A 119 -22.31 -15.55 18.61
N ILE A 120 -20.99 -15.46 18.82
CA ILE A 120 -20.21 -14.25 18.51
C ILE A 120 -20.21 -13.98 17.01
N TRP A 121 -20.06 -15.03 16.18
CA TRP A 121 -20.13 -14.89 14.73
C TRP A 121 -21.50 -14.37 14.27
N GLN A 122 -22.59 -14.94 14.78
CA GLN A 122 -23.94 -14.47 14.45
C GLN A 122 -24.14 -13.01 14.84
N ALA A 123 -23.73 -12.63 16.06
CA ALA A 123 -23.85 -11.26 16.53
C ALA A 123 -23.00 -10.27 15.71
N LEU A 124 -21.81 -10.67 15.25
CA LEU A 124 -20.99 -9.84 14.35
C LEU A 124 -21.67 -9.65 12.98
N ILE A 125 -22.23 -10.70 12.39
CA ILE A 125 -22.92 -10.65 11.08
C ILE A 125 -24.10 -9.69 11.13
N GLU A 126 -24.80 -9.60 12.26
CA GLU A 126 -25.94 -8.69 12.46
C GLU A 126 -25.52 -7.21 12.57
N THR A 127 -24.23 -6.91 12.71
CA THR A 127 -23.75 -5.51 12.70
C THR A 127 -23.72 -4.93 11.28
N ASN A 128 -23.75 -3.60 11.18
CA ASN A 128 -23.58 -2.89 9.91
C ASN A 128 -22.10 -2.66 9.52
N ALA A 129 -21.16 -3.32 10.20
CA ALA A 129 -19.74 -3.14 9.94
C ALA A 129 -19.32 -3.76 8.60
N THR A 130 -18.34 -3.14 7.95
CA THR A 130 -17.63 -3.77 6.83
C THR A 130 -16.42 -4.55 7.35
N PHE A 131 -16.29 -5.80 6.93
CA PHE A 131 -15.26 -6.72 7.41
C PHE A 131 -14.07 -6.79 6.45
N PHE A 132 -12.88 -6.47 6.94
CA PHE A 132 -11.64 -6.82 6.27
C PHE A 132 -11.17 -8.17 6.77
N ILE A 133 -11.03 -9.15 5.88
CA ILE A 133 -10.64 -10.51 6.25
C ILE A 133 -9.44 -10.99 5.42
N PRO A 134 -8.52 -11.78 5.97
CA PRO A 134 -7.50 -12.44 5.17
C PRO A 134 -8.17 -13.43 4.21
N ASP A 135 -7.44 -13.82 3.17
CA ASP A 135 -7.85 -14.85 2.22
C ASP A 135 -7.94 -16.23 2.89
N SER A 136 -9.04 -16.47 3.60
CA SER A 136 -9.32 -17.67 4.36
C SER A 136 -10.74 -18.14 4.07
N SER A 137 -10.87 -19.39 3.58
CA SER A 137 -12.18 -20.00 3.31
C SER A 137 -13.08 -19.99 4.55
N ARG A 138 -12.51 -20.21 5.75
CA ARG A 138 -13.29 -20.20 7.00
C ARG A 138 -13.93 -18.84 7.24
N LEU A 139 -13.17 -17.75 7.11
CA LEU A 139 -13.70 -16.40 7.32
C LEU A 139 -14.69 -16.01 6.24
N ARG A 140 -14.44 -16.38 4.98
CA ARG A 140 -15.40 -16.14 3.88
C ARG A 140 -16.75 -16.81 4.09
N MET A 141 -16.75 -18.01 4.69
CA MET A 141 -17.98 -18.74 5.01
C MET A 141 -18.68 -18.17 6.24
N GLN A 142 -17.92 -17.76 7.27
CA GLN A 142 -18.48 -17.19 8.50
C GLN A 142 -19.01 -15.78 8.30
N LEU A 143 -18.43 -14.99 7.39
CA LEU A 143 -18.87 -13.64 7.05
C LEU A 143 -19.33 -13.64 5.58
N PRO A 144 -20.63 -13.85 5.32
CA PRO A 144 -21.14 -14.00 3.95
C PRO A 144 -21.25 -12.67 3.20
N GLU A 145 -21.50 -11.56 3.88
CA GLU A 145 -21.75 -10.24 3.29
C GLU A 145 -20.80 -9.16 3.83
N ASN A 146 -20.87 -7.94 3.27
CA ASN A 146 -20.15 -6.75 3.72
C ASN A 146 -18.65 -6.97 3.95
N LYS A 147 -17.98 -7.73 3.08
CA LYS A 147 -16.57 -8.09 3.26
C LYS A 147 -15.66 -7.63 2.13
N ILE A 148 -14.41 -7.41 2.51
CA ILE A 148 -13.28 -7.12 1.63
C ILE A 148 -12.17 -8.10 2.01
N ILE A 149 -11.63 -8.80 1.01
CA ILE A 149 -10.48 -9.67 1.24
C ILE A 149 -9.20 -8.82 1.23
N VAL A 150 -8.37 -9.00 2.26
CA VAL A 150 -7.03 -8.44 2.36
C VAL A 150 -6.03 -9.51 1.97
N ARG A 151 -5.37 -9.34 0.82
CA ARG A 151 -4.38 -10.30 0.31
C ARG A 151 -2.95 -9.82 0.55
N ASP A 152 -2.09 -10.75 0.97
CA ASP A 152 -0.65 -10.49 1.01
C ASP A 152 -0.03 -10.86 -0.35
N GLN A 153 -0.23 -9.97 -1.32
CA GLN A 153 0.13 -10.18 -2.71
C GLN A 153 1.65 -10.07 -2.95
N PHE A 154 2.33 -9.22 -2.18
CA PHE A 154 3.76 -8.98 -2.34
C PHE A 154 4.59 -10.15 -1.81
N GLN A 155 5.27 -10.84 -2.72
CA GLN A 155 6.07 -12.03 -2.40
C GLN A 155 7.42 -11.67 -1.77
N THR A 156 7.43 -11.45 -0.44
CA THR A 156 8.67 -11.13 0.28
C THR A 156 9.72 -12.25 0.17
N ARG A 157 10.96 -11.88 -0.14
CA ARG A 157 12.12 -12.81 -0.11
C ARG A 157 12.92 -12.63 1.17
N ARG A 158 13.52 -13.74 1.65
CA ARG A 158 14.40 -13.72 2.84
C ARG A 158 15.63 -12.83 2.62
N HIS A 159 16.16 -12.84 1.41
CA HIS A 159 17.32 -12.06 0.98
C HIS A 159 16.93 -11.27 -0.27
N VAL A 160 17.35 -10.01 -0.36
CA VAL A 160 16.96 -9.09 -1.43
C VAL A 160 17.51 -9.54 -2.79
N GLU A 161 18.71 -10.13 -2.80
CA GLU A 161 19.33 -10.69 -3.99
C GLU A 161 18.50 -11.81 -4.64
N ASN A 162 17.69 -12.53 -3.86
CA ASN A 162 16.88 -13.65 -4.37
C ASN A 162 15.74 -13.20 -5.29
N TYR A 163 15.39 -11.90 -5.29
CA TYR A 163 14.48 -11.37 -6.31
C TYR A 163 15.07 -11.46 -7.73
N ALA A 164 16.39 -11.64 -7.88
CA ALA A 164 17.02 -11.81 -9.19
C ALA A 164 16.70 -13.18 -9.84
N GLU A 165 16.41 -14.21 -9.04
CA GLU A 165 16.03 -15.55 -9.53
C GLU A 165 14.70 -15.54 -10.28
N LYS A 166 13.75 -14.74 -9.78
CA LYS A 166 12.45 -14.48 -10.40
C LYS A 166 12.13 -12.99 -10.27
N ASN A 167 12.55 -12.23 -11.27
CA ASN A 167 12.46 -10.77 -11.27
C ASN A 167 11.09 -10.22 -11.69
N ASP A 168 10.09 -11.08 -11.84
CA ASP A 168 8.78 -10.73 -12.35
C ASP A 168 7.71 -11.63 -11.71
N ASP A 169 6.92 -11.05 -10.80
CA ASP A 169 5.90 -11.75 -10.04
C ASP A 169 4.50 -11.25 -10.44
N PHE A 170 3.53 -12.17 -10.46
CA PHE A 170 2.12 -11.78 -10.47
C PHE A 170 1.83 -11.05 -9.16
N PHE A 171 1.13 -9.93 -9.23
CA PHE A 171 0.75 -9.15 -8.06
C PHE A 171 -0.74 -9.34 -7.75
N SER A 172 -1.64 -8.91 -8.64
CA SER A 172 -3.08 -9.03 -8.40
C SER A 172 -3.89 -8.83 -9.69
N ASP A 173 -5.06 -9.45 -9.74
CA ASP A 173 -6.16 -9.19 -10.67
C ASP A 173 -7.44 -8.77 -9.93
N ASP A 174 -7.36 -8.55 -8.61
CA ASP A 174 -8.52 -8.27 -7.76
C ASP A 174 -9.29 -7.02 -8.24
N TYR A 175 -8.58 -6.02 -8.76
CA TYR A 175 -9.21 -4.79 -9.27
C TYR A 175 -10.17 -5.05 -10.45
N LEU A 176 -10.03 -6.17 -11.16
CA LEU A 176 -10.91 -6.62 -12.23
C LEU A 176 -12.11 -7.41 -11.71
N PHE A 177 -11.90 -8.25 -10.69
CA PHE A 177 -12.85 -9.32 -10.34
C PHE A 177 -13.53 -9.18 -8.98
N TYR A 178 -13.10 -8.26 -8.11
CA TYR A 178 -13.63 -8.18 -6.73
C TYR A 178 -15.16 -8.07 -6.65
N GLN A 179 -15.79 -7.38 -7.60
CA GLN A 179 -17.26 -7.27 -7.66
C GLN A 179 -17.93 -8.57 -8.08
N MET A 180 -17.34 -9.30 -9.04
CA MET A 180 -17.84 -10.60 -9.47
C MET A 180 -17.73 -11.66 -8.37
N ASP A 181 -16.71 -11.53 -7.52
CA ASP A 181 -16.51 -12.36 -6.34
C ASP A 181 -17.42 -11.96 -5.15
N GLY A 182 -18.24 -10.91 -5.30
CA GLY A 182 -19.19 -10.44 -4.29
C GLY A 182 -18.56 -9.60 -3.16
N TYR A 183 -17.38 -9.00 -3.38
CA TYR A 183 -16.72 -8.13 -2.41
C TYR A 183 -17.05 -6.64 -2.67
N HIS A 184 -17.07 -5.84 -1.60
CA HIS A 184 -17.35 -4.39 -1.69
C HIS A 184 -16.14 -3.56 -2.18
N GLY A 185 -14.98 -4.19 -2.24
CA GLY A 185 -13.70 -3.64 -2.68
C GLY A 185 -12.63 -4.70 -2.64
N PHE A 186 -11.40 -4.30 -2.90
CA PHE A 186 -10.21 -5.13 -2.74
C PHE A 186 -9.17 -4.44 -1.86
N SER A 187 -8.32 -5.24 -1.23
CA SER A 187 -7.32 -4.76 -0.29
C SER A 187 -6.08 -5.65 -0.32
N ASP A 188 -4.93 -5.04 -0.11
CA ASP A 188 -3.65 -5.70 0.02
C ASP A 188 -2.72 -4.90 0.94
N PHE A 189 -1.51 -5.40 1.16
CA PHE A 189 -0.45 -4.70 1.90
C PHE A 189 0.51 -3.94 0.98
N THR A 190 0.04 -3.51 -0.19
CA THR A 190 0.80 -2.80 -1.23
C THR A 190 2.09 -3.55 -1.61
N ILE A 191 3.16 -2.83 -1.95
CA ILE A 191 4.48 -3.38 -2.34
C ILE A 191 5.39 -3.72 -1.14
N GLU A 192 4.83 -3.82 0.08
CA GLU A 192 5.60 -4.04 1.32
C GLU A 192 5.33 -5.40 1.95
N GLY A 193 4.12 -5.93 1.74
CA GLY A 193 3.64 -7.16 2.35
C GLY A 193 3.19 -6.99 3.81
N SER A 194 2.54 -8.04 4.34
CA SER A 194 1.87 -7.96 5.65
C SER A 194 2.83 -7.86 6.84
N ARG A 195 4.06 -8.37 6.73
CA ARG A 195 4.96 -8.52 7.88
C ARG A 195 5.51 -7.17 8.36
N TYR A 196 5.31 -6.88 9.64
CA TYR A 196 5.87 -5.70 10.27
C TYR A 196 7.28 -5.95 10.83
N PHE A 197 8.20 -5.05 10.50
CA PHE A 197 9.53 -4.95 11.10
C PHE A 197 9.74 -3.52 11.65
N ASP A 198 10.16 -3.38 12.91
CA ASP A 198 10.35 -2.05 13.53
C ASP A 198 11.53 -1.26 12.93
N LYS A 199 12.58 -1.99 12.52
CA LYS A 199 13.74 -1.44 11.83
C LYS A 199 14.03 -2.25 10.58
N GLY A 200 14.49 -1.57 9.53
CA GLY A 200 15.11 -2.23 8.40
C GLY A 200 16.46 -2.81 8.82
N PHE A 201 16.79 -3.98 8.30
CA PHE A 201 18.10 -4.58 8.50
C PHE A 201 19.04 -4.18 7.35
N PRO A 202 20.35 -4.03 7.60
CA PRO A 202 21.30 -3.85 6.52
C PRO A 202 21.19 -4.99 5.51
N SER A 203 20.88 -4.66 4.26
CA SER A 203 20.80 -5.63 3.17
C SER A 203 22.06 -5.55 2.32
N ARG A 204 22.54 -6.72 1.88
CA ARG A 204 23.66 -6.81 0.95
C ARG A 204 23.27 -6.40 -0.46
N ALA A 205 22.01 -6.59 -0.85
CA ALA A 205 21.48 -6.09 -2.11
C ALA A 205 20.46 -4.98 -1.91
N LEU A 206 20.25 -4.17 -2.95
CA LEU A 206 19.15 -3.22 -3.07
C LEU A 206 18.22 -3.71 -4.18
N ALA A 207 16.91 -3.61 -3.98
CA ALA A 207 15.93 -3.85 -5.02
C ALA A 207 14.97 -2.65 -5.16
N LEU A 208 14.65 -2.31 -6.40
CA LEU A 208 13.50 -1.46 -6.73
C LEU A 208 12.34 -2.36 -7.17
N HIS A 209 11.14 -2.03 -6.75
CA HIS A 209 9.93 -2.78 -7.05
C HIS A 209 8.96 -1.87 -7.78
N LEU A 210 8.59 -2.25 -9.00
CA LEU A 210 7.73 -1.45 -9.86
C LEU A 210 6.52 -2.26 -10.29
N THR A 211 5.33 -1.77 -9.98
CA THR A 211 4.09 -2.39 -10.45
C THR A 211 3.77 -1.97 -11.87
N TYR A 212 3.22 -2.87 -12.68
CA TYR A 212 2.79 -2.54 -14.03
C TYR A 212 1.65 -3.47 -14.43
N ILE A 213 0.94 -3.13 -15.51
CA ILE A 213 -0.13 -3.97 -16.05
C ILE A 213 0.40 -4.73 -17.26
N ASP A 214 0.17 -6.04 -17.28
CA ASP A 214 0.55 -6.89 -18.40
C ASP A 214 -0.49 -6.85 -19.54
N ALA A 215 -0.18 -7.53 -20.65
CA ALA A 215 -1.06 -7.58 -21.82
C ALA A 215 -2.43 -8.22 -21.56
N TYR A 216 -2.60 -8.95 -20.46
CA TYR A 216 -3.85 -9.59 -20.05
C TYR A 216 -4.63 -8.75 -19.03
N GLY A 217 -4.11 -7.58 -18.64
CA GLY A 217 -4.71 -6.72 -17.64
C GLY A 217 -4.30 -7.09 -16.21
N ASN A 218 -3.45 -8.08 -15.97
CA ASN A 218 -3.05 -8.39 -14.60
C ASN A 218 -2.06 -7.36 -14.09
N MET A 219 -2.18 -7.00 -12.82
CA MET A 219 -1.11 -6.28 -12.14
C MET A 219 0.02 -7.24 -11.83
N ARG A 220 1.22 -6.83 -12.23
CA ARG A 220 2.47 -7.52 -11.99
C ARG A 220 3.42 -6.62 -11.25
N ILE A 221 4.45 -7.20 -10.66
CA ILE A 221 5.52 -6.47 -10.02
C ILE A 221 6.87 -6.94 -10.54
N LYS A 222 7.64 -5.98 -11.04
CA LYS A 222 8.99 -6.20 -11.53
C LYS A 222 10.01 -5.81 -10.46
N HIS A 223 10.98 -6.68 -10.24
CA HIS A 223 12.04 -6.48 -9.28
C HIS A 223 13.37 -6.19 -9.99
N PHE A 224 13.97 -5.04 -9.69
CA PHE A 224 15.27 -4.65 -10.21
C PHE A 224 16.30 -4.70 -9.09
N VAL A 225 17.15 -5.72 -9.09
CA VAL A 225 18.13 -6.00 -8.04
C VAL A 225 19.50 -5.46 -8.44
N SER A 226 20.25 -4.88 -7.51
CA SER A 226 21.66 -4.51 -7.69
C SER A 226 22.55 -5.71 -8.03
N ASP A 227 23.73 -5.46 -8.59
CA ASP A 227 24.70 -6.48 -8.97
C ASP A 227 25.73 -6.70 -7.86
N THR A 228 26.27 -5.62 -7.29
CA THR A 228 27.34 -5.67 -6.29
C THR A 228 26.79 -6.00 -4.89
N ASN A 229 26.60 -7.29 -4.61
CA ASN A 229 25.87 -7.79 -3.43
C ASN A 229 26.73 -8.51 -2.37
N ASP A 230 28.05 -8.34 -2.37
CA ASP A 230 28.96 -9.04 -1.44
C ASP A 230 28.86 -8.55 0.01
N SER A 231 28.50 -7.28 0.22
CA SER A 231 28.42 -6.65 1.54
C SER A 231 27.28 -5.64 1.61
N ALA A 232 26.94 -5.10 2.78
CA ALA A 232 25.90 -4.07 2.93
C ALA A 232 26.39 -2.63 2.59
N LYS A 233 27.65 -2.46 2.19
CA LYS A 233 28.23 -1.14 1.85
C LYS A 233 27.71 -0.60 0.51
N ASP A 234 28.09 0.62 0.18
CA ASP A 234 27.94 1.21 -1.16
C ASP A 234 26.50 1.21 -1.70
N GLN A 235 25.54 1.59 -0.85
CA GLN A 235 24.12 1.65 -1.22
C GLN A 235 23.83 2.57 -2.41
N ALA A 236 24.65 3.62 -2.60
CA ALA A 236 24.52 4.49 -3.77
C ALA A 236 24.87 3.77 -5.09
N LEU A 237 25.96 2.99 -5.11
CA LEU A 237 26.34 2.18 -6.27
C LEU A 237 25.23 1.17 -6.60
N LYS A 238 24.75 0.45 -5.59
CA LYS A 238 23.66 -0.53 -5.75
C LYS A 238 22.38 0.07 -6.26
N PHE A 239 22.04 1.28 -5.79
CA PHE A 239 20.92 2.03 -6.32
C PHE A 239 21.10 2.29 -7.81
N MET A 240 22.28 2.78 -8.24
CA MET A 240 22.55 3.04 -9.65
C MET A 240 22.47 1.78 -10.52
N GLU A 241 22.96 0.64 -10.04
CA GLU A 241 22.85 -0.65 -10.73
C GLU A 241 21.38 -1.08 -10.91
N ALA A 242 20.59 -1.06 -9.83
CA ALA A 242 19.17 -1.41 -9.86
C ALA A 242 18.36 -0.43 -10.71
N ALA A 243 18.63 0.87 -10.58
CA ALA A 243 17.95 1.92 -11.31
C ALA A 243 18.29 1.90 -12.81
N ASN A 244 19.53 1.57 -13.19
CA ASN A 244 19.90 1.35 -14.59
C ASN A 244 19.10 0.19 -15.20
N LYS A 245 18.93 -0.93 -14.48
CA LYS A 245 18.11 -2.05 -14.95
C LYS A 245 16.64 -1.66 -15.13
N MET A 246 16.11 -0.87 -14.20
CA MET A 246 14.76 -0.31 -14.29
C MET A 246 14.62 0.62 -15.49
N TYR A 247 15.57 1.54 -15.70
CA TYR A 247 15.60 2.46 -16.82
C TYR A 247 15.65 1.73 -18.16
N VAL A 248 16.57 0.77 -18.32
CA VAL A 248 16.68 -0.05 -19.56
C VAL A 248 15.39 -0.81 -19.84
N TRP A 249 14.75 -1.37 -18.81
CA TRP A 249 13.46 -2.04 -18.98
C TRP A 249 12.36 -1.04 -19.36
N LEU A 250 12.30 0.12 -18.72
CA LEU A 250 11.33 1.16 -19.04
C LEU A 250 11.51 1.63 -20.49
N MET A 251 12.72 1.92 -20.93
CA MET A 251 12.97 2.36 -22.31
C MET A 251 12.54 1.35 -23.37
N LYS A 252 12.58 0.06 -23.05
CA LYS A 252 12.07 -1.00 -23.95
C LYS A 252 10.53 -1.12 -23.94
N ASN A 253 9.87 -0.69 -22.87
CA ASN A 253 8.44 -0.96 -22.63
C ASN A 253 7.59 0.31 -22.40
N HIS A 254 8.15 1.51 -22.52
CA HIS A 254 7.52 2.77 -22.12
C HIS A 254 6.18 3.06 -22.84
N GLN A 255 5.96 2.48 -24.02
CA GLN A 255 4.68 2.58 -24.73
C GLN A 255 3.57 1.71 -24.13
N GLN A 256 3.93 0.72 -23.31
CA GLN A 256 3.01 -0.25 -22.68
C GLN A 256 2.91 -0.05 -21.16
N VAL A 257 3.77 0.80 -20.59
CA VAL A 257 3.82 1.09 -19.15
C VAL A 257 3.18 2.44 -18.90
N PHE A 258 2.28 2.51 -17.93
CA PHE A 258 1.71 3.79 -17.50
C PHE A 258 2.76 4.61 -16.75
N ILE A 259 3.03 5.83 -17.22
CA ILE A 259 4.07 6.69 -16.66
C ILE A 259 3.48 7.56 -15.56
N THR A 260 3.78 7.20 -14.31
CA THR A 260 3.36 7.90 -13.10
C THR A 260 4.37 8.96 -12.66
N GLU A 261 3.96 9.90 -11.80
CA GLU A 261 4.89 10.85 -11.16
C GLU A 261 5.92 10.10 -10.29
N GLY A 262 5.51 9.04 -9.58
CA GLY A 262 6.43 8.24 -8.76
C GLY A 262 7.54 7.56 -9.58
N LEU A 263 7.21 7.11 -10.80
CA LEU A 263 8.20 6.56 -11.72
C LEU A 263 9.13 7.66 -12.25
N LEU A 264 8.59 8.82 -12.65
CA LEU A 264 9.39 9.95 -13.11
C LEU A 264 10.40 10.43 -12.05
N GLU A 265 10.00 10.45 -10.77
CA GLU A 265 10.90 10.80 -9.65
C GLU A 265 12.04 9.79 -9.50
N LEU A 266 11.77 8.49 -9.65
CA LEU A 266 12.81 7.45 -9.62
C LEU A 266 13.79 7.59 -10.80
N ILE A 267 13.27 7.90 -11.99
CA ILE A 267 14.07 8.13 -13.20
C ILE A 267 14.92 9.39 -13.05
N SER A 268 14.34 10.48 -12.53
CA SER A 268 15.04 11.73 -12.23
C SER A 268 16.21 11.53 -11.26
N LEU A 269 16.01 10.75 -10.18
CA LEU A 269 17.06 10.39 -9.23
C LEU A 269 18.22 9.61 -9.88
N TYR A 270 17.89 8.68 -10.78
CA TYR A 270 18.88 7.92 -11.54
C TYR A 270 19.71 8.83 -12.44
N HIS A 271 19.07 9.69 -13.24
CA HIS A 271 19.74 10.64 -14.13
C HIS A 271 20.61 11.66 -13.38
N GLN A 272 20.17 12.11 -12.20
CA GLN A 272 20.96 13.00 -11.33
C GLN A 272 22.10 12.27 -10.59
N GLN A 273 22.24 10.95 -10.77
CA GLN A 273 23.18 10.09 -10.04
C GLN A 273 23.07 10.25 -8.51
N LYS A 274 21.85 10.48 -8.02
CA LYS A 274 21.60 10.83 -6.62
C LYS A 274 20.88 9.70 -5.90
N PHE A 275 21.56 9.09 -4.92
CA PHE A 275 20.92 8.17 -3.99
C PHE A 275 20.25 8.93 -2.84
N PRO A 276 18.91 8.92 -2.72
CA PRO A 276 18.21 9.70 -1.71
C PRO A 276 18.02 8.95 -0.37
N GLY A 277 18.50 7.70 -0.29
CA GLY A 277 18.22 6.78 0.82
C GLY A 277 17.01 5.89 0.55
N LEU A 278 17.03 4.69 1.15
CA LEU A 278 16.04 3.63 0.92
C LEU A 278 14.60 4.05 1.22
N GLY A 279 14.39 4.86 2.26
CA GLY A 279 13.07 5.34 2.62
C GLY A 279 12.44 6.23 1.55
N VAL A 280 13.24 7.08 0.89
CA VAL A 280 12.76 7.95 -0.19
C VAL A 280 12.46 7.12 -1.44
N LEU A 281 13.26 6.08 -1.74
CA LEU A 281 12.97 5.16 -2.84
C LEU A 281 11.62 4.45 -2.61
N LYS A 282 11.41 3.92 -1.40
CA LYS A 282 10.15 3.30 -0.98
C LYS A 282 8.96 4.26 -1.12
N LYS A 283 9.13 5.52 -0.75
CA LYS A 283 8.10 6.55 -0.91
C LYS A 283 7.65 6.66 -2.37
N TRP A 284 8.60 6.72 -3.30
CA TRP A 284 8.30 6.89 -4.72
C TRP A 284 7.72 5.63 -5.38
N THR A 285 8.20 4.44 -4.99
CA THR A 285 7.62 3.18 -5.49
C THR A 285 6.18 2.99 -5.00
N LEU A 286 5.88 3.35 -3.74
CA LEU A 286 4.52 3.31 -3.21
C LEU A 286 3.62 4.36 -3.87
N LEU A 287 4.11 5.59 -4.08
CA LEU A 287 3.36 6.61 -4.80
C LEU A 287 3.04 6.15 -6.23
N HIS A 288 4.01 5.57 -6.93
CA HIS A 288 3.80 4.99 -8.26
C HIS A 288 2.68 3.94 -8.24
N HIS A 289 2.71 3.02 -7.26
CA HIS A 289 1.68 1.98 -7.13
C HIS A 289 0.28 2.58 -6.90
N LEU A 290 0.15 3.52 -5.96
CA LEU A 290 -1.12 4.17 -5.64
C LEU A 290 -1.67 4.99 -6.82
N GLU A 291 -0.80 5.67 -7.56
CA GLU A 291 -1.18 6.44 -8.73
C GLU A 291 -1.62 5.53 -9.89
N LEU A 292 -0.91 4.40 -10.11
CA LEU A 292 -1.32 3.40 -11.09
C LEU A 292 -2.70 2.81 -10.75
N VAL A 293 -2.95 2.44 -9.50
CA VAL A 293 -4.27 1.94 -9.07
C VAL A 293 -5.34 3.02 -9.21
N SER A 294 -5.02 4.28 -8.88
CA SER A 294 -5.95 5.41 -9.06
C SER A 294 -6.37 5.51 -10.52
N GLN A 295 -5.41 5.43 -11.44
CA GLN A 295 -5.67 5.47 -12.86
C GLN A 295 -6.56 4.31 -13.33
N LEU A 296 -6.29 3.08 -12.88
CA LEU A 296 -7.07 1.90 -13.24
C LEU A 296 -8.53 2.01 -12.78
N LEU A 297 -8.77 2.61 -11.60
CA LEU A 297 -10.11 2.77 -11.05
C LEU A 297 -10.88 3.94 -11.68
N GLU A 298 -10.22 4.99 -12.14
CA GLU A 298 -10.86 6.12 -12.82
C GLU A 298 -11.09 5.87 -14.31
N HIS A 299 -10.17 5.17 -14.97
CA HIS A 299 -10.12 4.99 -16.41
C HIS A 299 -10.05 3.50 -16.80
N PRO A 300 -11.00 2.64 -16.39
CA PRO A 300 -10.86 1.19 -16.52
C PRO A 300 -10.73 0.68 -17.97
N THR A 301 -11.17 1.47 -18.96
CA THR A 301 -11.16 1.07 -20.38
C THR A 301 -10.02 1.69 -21.19
N ASP A 302 -9.41 2.77 -20.70
CA ASP A 302 -8.43 3.58 -21.43
C ASP A 302 -7.27 4.08 -20.54
N TRP A 303 -7.06 3.44 -19.39
CA TRP A 303 -6.09 3.80 -18.35
C TRP A 303 -4.68 4.11 -18.88
N LEU A 304 -4.21 3.40 -19.91
CA LEU A 304 -2.88 3.61 -20.49
C LEU A 304 -2.78 4.89 -21.33
N ARG A 305 -3.89 5.28 -21.98
CA ARG A 305 -3.94 6.44 -22.89
C ARG A 305 -4.32 7.72 -22.16
N SER A 306 -5.24 7.63 -21.21
CA SER A 306 -5.64 8.76 -20.38
C SER A 306 -4.54 9.06 -19.36
N GLY A 307 -4.01 10.28 -19.29
CA GLY A 307 -3.19 10.74 -18.15
C GLY A 307 -1.77 10.17 -18.01
N SER A 308 -1.30 9.28 -18.89
CA SER A 308 0.09 8.79 -18.86
C SER A 308 1.06 9.92 -19.20
N ARG A 309 2.11 10.11 -18.38
CA ARG A 309 3.08 11.21 -18.53
C ARG A 309 4.24 10.84 -19.43
N ILE A 310 3.94 10.21 -20.56
CA ILE A 310 4.97 9.77 -21.51
C ILE A 310 5.77 10.95 -22.07
N ASP A 311 5.13 12.09 -22.30
CA ASP A 311 5.81 13.30 -22.80
C ASP A 311 6.83 13.83 -21.79
N LYS A 312 6.48 13.86 -20.49
CA LYS A 312 7.43 14.24 -19.42
C LYS A 312 8.59 13.25 -19.31
N LEU A 313 8.35 11.96 -19.56
CA LEU A 313 9.42 10.98 -19.62
C LEU A 313 10.38 11.30 -20.77
N TYR A 314 9.86 11.64 -21.95
CA TYR A 314 10.70 12.05 -23.07
C TYR A 314 11.48 13.31 -22.74
N GLU A 315 10.85 14.37 -22.21
CA GLU A 315 11.53 15.60 -21.75
C GLU A 315 12.71 15.29 -20.83
N LEU A 316 12.50 14.47 -19.80
CA LEU A 316 13.56 14.05 -18.86
C LEU A 316 14.74 13.34 -19.53
N ILE A 317 14.51 12.67 -20.66
CA ILE A 317 15.53 11.92 -21.38
C ILE A 317 16.21 12.77 -22.47
N THR A 318 15.49 13.70 -23.12
CA THR A 318 16.04 14.58 -24.16
C THR A 318 16.78 15.80 -23.63
N ASP A 319 16.48 16.28 -22.42
CA ASP A 319 17.16 17.43 -21.80
C ASP A 319 18.56 17.08 -21.23
N GLN A 320 19.19 16.00 -21.71
CA GLN A 320 20.50 15.49 -21.28
C GLN A 320 21.42 15.17 -22.46
#